data_AF-A0A3E0E332-F1
#
_entry.id   AF-A0A3E0E332-F1
#
_cell.length_a   1.000
_cell.length_b   1.000
_cell.length_c   1.000
_cell.angle_alpha   90.00
_cell.angle_beta   90.00
_cell.angle_gamma   90.00
#
_symmetry.space_group_name_H-M   'P 1'
#
loop_
_entity.id
_entity.type
_entity.pdbx_description
1 polymer ?
#
loop_
_entity_poly.entity_id
_entity_poly.type
_entity_poly.pdbx_seq_one_letter_code
_entity_poly.pdbx_strand_id
1 'polypeptide(L)' 'MFEKAALEASNVKTGKFCQAGNHPIELWSPSLISQKVEYIHMNPVAAGLVLEAHFWKFSSANDYSGGK' A
#
# COMPACT_ATOMS: atom_id res chain seq x y z
N MET A 1 19.57 0.71 8.86
CA MET A 1 18.33 -0.03 8.51
C MET A 1 18.40 -0.62 7.11
N PHE A 2 18.61 0.19 6.06
CA PHE A 2 18.67 -0.29 4.66
C PHE A 2 19.92 -1.12 4.30
N GLU A 3 21.08 -0.81 4.90
CA GLU A 3 22.30 -1.61 4.73
C GLU A 3 22.14 -3.00 5.35
N LYS A 4 21.50 -3.10 6.52
CA LYS A 4 21.18 -4.39 7.16
C LYS A 4 20.30 -5.27 6.25
N ALA A 5 19.27 -4.69 5.63
CA ALA A 5 18.42 -5.40 4.67
C ALA A 5 19.17 -5.81 3.38
N ALA A 6 20.26 -5.10 3.02
CA ALA A 6 21.12 -5.49 1.91
C ALA A 6 22.03 -6.67 2.27
N LEU A 7 22.56 -6.73 3.50
CA LEU A 7 23.34 -7.88 3.97
C LEU A 7 22.55 -9.19 3.94
N GLU A 8 21.24 -9.11 4.16
CA GLU A 8 20.32 -10.26 4.08
C GLU A 8 19.94 -10.64 2.63
N ALA A 9 20.32 -9.83 1.63
CA ALA A 9 20.00 -10.05 0.23
C ALA A 9 21.26 -10.37 -0.59
N SER A 10 21.30 -11.56 -1.19
CA SER A 10 22.47 -12.05 -1.93
C SER A 10 22.87 -11.20 -3.15
N ASN A 11 21.95 -10.38 -3.67
CA ASN A 11 22.12 -9.60 -4.89
C ASN A 11 22.22 -8.08 -4.66
N VAL A 12 22.24 -7.58 -3.42
CA VAL A 12 22.27 -6.14 -3.12
C VAL A 12 23.54 -5.77 -2.38
N LYS A 13 24.34 -4.85 -2.94
CA LYS A 13 25.70 -4.55 -2.44
C LYS A 13 25.80 -3.38 -1.44
N THR A 14 24.84 -2.46 -1.43
CA THR A 14 24.97 -1.21 -0.65
C THR A 14 23.79 -0.99 0.28
N GLY A 15 22.57 -0.92 -0.25
CA GLY A 15 21.37 -0.73 0.55
C GLY A 15 20.14 -1.26 -0.17
N LYS A 16 19.22 -1.88 0.58
CA LYS A 16 17.99 -2.44 0.05
C LYS A 16 16.81 -1.64 0.57
N PHE A 17 16.20 -0.85 -0.32
CA PHE A 17 15.01 -0.07 0.01
C PHE A 17 13.73 -0.89 -0.15
N CYS A 18 13.56 -1.54 -1.30
CA CYS A 18 12.43 -2.43 -1.56
C CYS A 18 12.66 -3.80 -0.93
N GLN A 19 11.64 -4.32 -0.24
CA GLN A 19 11.65 -5.72 0.20
C GLN A 19 11.54 -6.66 -1.00
N ALA A 20 12.09 -7.87 -0.88
CA ALA A 20 12.01 -8.86 -1.95
C ALA A 20 10.71 -9.66 -1.83
N GLY A 21 10.09 -9.95 -2.97
CA GLY A 21 8.81 -10.64 -3.04
C GLY A 21 7.64 -9.68 -3.16
N ASN A 22 6.55 -10.19 -3.74
CA ASN A 22 5.27 -9.52 -3.83
C ASN A 22 4.23 -10.39 -3.12
N HIS A 23 3.10 -9.81 -2.75
CA HIS A 23 1.95 -10.55 -2.22
C HIS A 23 0.76 -10.42 -3.18
N PRO A 24 0.77 -11.10 -4.35
CA PRO A 24 -0.34 -11.06 -5.27
C PRO A 24 -1.55 -11.79 -4.67
N ILE A 25 -2.71 -11.14 -4.74
CA ILE A 25 -3.99 -11.74 -4.39
C ILE A 25 -4.88 -11.64 -5.62
N GLU A 26 -5.39 -12.78 -6.09
CA GLU A 26 -6.29 -12.81 -7.23
C GLU A 26 -7.67 -12.26 -6.85
N LEU A 27 -8.22 -11.41 -7.72
CA LEU A 27 -9.54 -10.81 -7.57
C LEU A 27 -10.47 -11.40 -8.62
N TRP A 28 -11.39 -12.25 -8.18
CA TRP A 28 -12.27 -13.01 -9.07
C TRP A 28 -13.76 -12.65 -8.93
N SER A 29 -14.11 -11.73 -8.01
CA SER A 29 -15.48 -11.28 -7.82
C SER A 29 -15.58 -9.80 -7.50
N PRO A 30 -16.70 -9.14 -7.87
CA PRO A 30 -16.94 -7.73 -7.54
C PRO A 30 -16.89 -7.44 -6.04
N SER A 31 -17.35 -8.37 -5.19
CA SER A 31 -17.32 -8.21 -3.74
C SER A 31 -15.90 -8.21 -3.20
N LEU A 32 -15.01 -9.08 -3.71
CA LEU A 32 -13.60 -9.09 -3.33
C LEU A 32 -12.86 -7.84 -3.83
N ILE A 33 -13.15 -7.38 -5.05
CA ILE A 33 -12.58 -6.13 -5.58
C ILE A 33 -12.95 -4.97 -4.66
N SER A 34 -14.24 -4.84 -4.33
CA SER A 34 -14.74 -3.77 -3.45
C SER A 34 -14.10 -3.84 -2.06
N GLN A 35 -13.95 -5.06 -1.51
CA GLN A 35 -13.28 -5.29 -0.23
C GLN A 35 -11.82 -4.84 -0.23
N LYS A 36 -11.08 -5.06 -1.33
CA LYS A 36 -9.68 -4.61 -1.44
C LYS A 36 -9.55 -3.12 -1.69
N VAL A 37 -10.44 -2.52 -2.48
CA VAL A 37 -10.47 -1.07 -2.66
C VAL A 37 -10.67 -0.37 -1.31
N GLU A 38 -11.67 -0.81 -0.54
CA GLU A 38 -11.93 -0.29 0.81
C GLU A 38 -10.71 -0.43 1.73
N TYR A 39 -10.10 -1.62 1.75
CA TYR A 39 -8.90 -1.86 2.55
C TYR A 39 -7.76 -0.89 2.21
N ILE A 40 -7.51 -0.66 0.91
CA ILE A 40 -6.45 0.25 0.46
C ILE A 40 -6.78 1.70 0.85
N HIS A 41 -8.03 2.14 0.66
CA HIS A 41 -8.48 3.50 0.99
C HIS A 41 -8.44 3.77 2.49
N MET A 42 -8.76 2.78 3.33
CA MET A 42 -8.75 2.91 4.79
C MET A 42 -7.37 2.70 5.43
N ASN A 43 -6.37 2.21 4.70
CA ASN A 43 -5.04 1.96 5.26
C ASN A 43 -4.39 3.22 5.88
N PRO A 44 -4.44 4.42 5.27
CA PRO A 44 -3.95 5.65 5.88
C PRO A 44 -4.69 6.05 7.18
N VAL A 45 -5.99 5.73 7.27
CA VAL A 45 -6.80 5.98 8.48
C VAL A 45 -6.40 5.00 9.59
N ALA A 46 -6.31 3.71 9.27
CA ALA A 46 -5.88 2.68 10.21
C ALA A 46 -4.44 2.91 10.72
N ALA A 47 -3.58 3.49 9.89
CA ALA A 47 -2.22 3.89 10.25
C ALA A 47 -2.17 5.20 11.08
N GLY A 48 -3.31 5.88 11.28
CA GLY A 48 -3.39 7.14 12.04
C GLY A 48 -2.81 8.36 11.32
N LEU A 49 -2.64 8.29 9.99
CA LEU A 49 -2.03 9.37 9.21
C LEU A 49 -3.04 10.47 8.86
N VAL A 50 -4.30 10.10 8.67
CA VAL A 50 -5.43 10.99 8.38
C VAL A 50 -6.67 10.52 9.12
N LEU A 51 -7.62 11.44 9.35
CA LEU A 51 -8.89 11.10 10.00
C LEU A 51 -9.89 10.44 9.05
N GLU A 52 -9.81 10.75 7.76
CA GLU A 52 -10.71 10.24 6.72
C GLU A 52 -9.92 9.83 5.48
N ALA A 53 -10.38 8.78 4.79
CA ALA A 53 -9.67 8.17 3.67
C ALA A 53 -9.36 9.16 2.53
N HIS A 54 -10.33 10.02 2.18
CA HIS A 54 -10.19 10.98 1.08
C HIS A 54 -9.25 12.15 1.37
N PHE A 55 -8.85 12.37 2.63
CA PHE A 55 -7.79 13.34 2.96
C PHE A 55 -6.39 12.84 2.60
N TRP A 56 -6.22 11.55 2.28
CA TRP A 56 -4.94 11.02 1.86
C TRP A 56 -4.63 11.38 0.40
N LYS A 57 -3.82 12.42 0.21
CA LYS A 57 -3.42 12.94 -1.11
C LYS A 57 -2.83 11.90 -2.06
N PHE A 58 -2.18 10.87 -1.54
CA PHE A 58 -1.51 9.84 -2.35
C PHE A 58 -2.38 8.58 -2.53
N SER A 59 -3.70 8.75 -2.59
CA SER A 59 -4.69 7.70 -2.85
C SER A 59 -5.79 8.22 -3.78
N SER A 60 -6.44 7.30 -4.50
CA SER A 60 -7.64 7.57 -5.30
C SER A 60 -8.92 7.70 -4.47
N ALA A 61 -8.84 7.59 -3.14
CA ALA A 61 -10.00 7.73 -2.25
C ALA A 61 -10.75 9.06 -2.45
N ASN A 62 -10.04 10.13 -2.83
CA ASN A 62 -10.65 11.42 -3.15
C ASN A 62 -11.57 11.34 -4.37
N ASP A 63 -11.14 10.68 -5.44
CA ASP A 63 -11.93 10.51 -6.67
C ASP A 63 -13.23 9.73 -6.40
N TYR A 64 -13.16 8.70 -5.56
CA TYR A 64 -14.32 7.90 -5.13
C TYR A 64 -15.30 8.69 -4.26
N SER A 65 -14.84 9.78 -3.65
CA SER A 65 -15.63 10.70 -2.83
C SER A 65 -16.16 11.89 -3.64
N GLY A 66 -16.03 11.87 -4.98
CA GLY A 66 -16.45 12.97 -5.87
C GLY A 66 -15.43 14.12 -5.97
N GLY A 67 -14.23 13.92 -5.43
CA GLY A 67 -13.09 14.82 -5.59
C GLY A 67 -12.40 14.70 -6.95
N LYS A 68 -11.31 15.44 -7.12
CA LYS A 68 -10.41 15.40 -8.28
C LYS A 68 -8.95 15.39 -7.83
#